data_AF-A0A0Q9RHR4-F1
#
_entry.id   AF-A0A0Q9RHR4-F1
#
_cell.length_a   1.000
_cell.length_b   1.000
_cell.length_c   1.000
_cell.angle_alpha   90.00
_cell.angle_beta   90.00
_cell.angle_gamma   90.00
#
_symmetry.space_group_name_H-M   'P 1'
#
loop_
_entity.id
_entity.type
_entity.pdbx_description
1 polymer ?
#
loop_
_entity_poly.entity_id
_entity_poly.type
_entity_poly.pdbx_seq_one_letter_code
_entity_poly.pdbx_strand_id
1 'polypeptide(L)'
;MAILKSKKTSFDELQSKTIDRIVNFNKKKSDANFAVSEFQVELTEINNQIAQKKAEYKDTLDSQLLRDIATLDDKKASVQRLMEIQRQAFGNGNTKYEMTDSDRKDLTSTFAPYRKQEHELTEKLNKQIAELEKTLEALHDVRSEYWNDFYAPIYGLALQVTGDQFAVHFLRANQPLGEASQKLLTLAHHKAFPQSYMD
;
A
#
# COMPACT_ATOMS: atom_id res chain seq x y z
N MET A 1 -24.00 0.94 -5.93
CA MET A 1 -23.34 1.33 -4.65
C MET A 1 -23.42 0.29 -3.52
N ALA A 2 -24.27 -0.74 -3.55
CA ALA A 2 -24.39 -1.72 -2.46
C ALA A 2 -23.13 -2.57 -2.21
N ILE A 3 -22.29 -2.77 -3.24
CA ILE A 3 -21.05 -3.60 -3.15
C ILE A 3 -20.02 -2.99 -2.18
N LEU A 4 -19.98 -1.67 -2.02
CA LEU A 4 -19.05 -0.98 -1.11
C LEU A 4 -19.47 -1.05 0.37
N LYS A 5 -20.63 -1.62 0.70
CA LYS A 5 -21.17 -1.68 2.07
C LYS A 5 -20.97 -3.04 2.75
N SER A 6 -20.28 -4.00 2.14
CA SER A 6 -20.01 -5.27 2.81
C SER A 6 -19.00 -5.07 3.95
N LYS A 7 -19.33 -5.59 5.15
CA LYS A 7 -18.43 -5.58 6.30
C LYS A 7 -17.10 -6.21 5.91
N LYS A 8 -16.00 -5.46 6.04
CA LYS A 8 -14.65 -6.00 5.87
C LYS A 8 -14.44 -7.08 6.92
N THR A 9 -14.23 -8.31 6.48
CA THR A 9 -13.72 -9.39 7.32
C THR A 9 -12.25 -9.09 7.58
N SER A 10 -11.83 -8.94 8.84
CA SER A 10 -10.41 -8.71 9.14
C SER A 10 -9.63 -10.02 9.02
N PHE A 11 -8.33 -9.93 8.78
CA PHE A 11 -7.46 -11.11 8.73
C PHE A 11 -7.49 -11.91 10.04
N ASP A 12 -7.76 -11.23 11.16
CA ASP A 12 -7.87 -11.83 12.50
C ASP A 12 -9.13 -12.70 12.69
N GLU A 13 -10.11 -12.60 11.78
CA GLU A 13 -11.33 -13.42 11.80
C GLU A 13 -11.16 -14.76 11.06
N LEU A 14 -10.01 -14.99 10.40
CA LEU A 14 -9.71 -16.25 9.70
C LEU A 14 -9.24 -17.32 10.70
N GLN A 15 -10.12 -18.27 11.03
CA GLN A 15 -9.76 -19.43 11.85
C GLN A 15 -8.96 -20.46 11.02
N SER A 16 -7.63 -20.29 10.95
CA SER A 16 -6.73 -21.27 10.32
C SER A 16 -5.51 -21.55 11.20
N LYS A 17 -5.31 -22.82 11.53
CA LYS A 17 -4.14 -23.29 12.29
C LYS A 17 -2.84 -23.05 11.55
N THR A 18 -2.88 -23.04 10.22
CA THR A 18 -1.70 -22.73 9.40
C THR A 18 -1.41 -21.23 9.39
N ILE A 19 -2.43 -20.36 9.33
CA ILE A 19 -2.25 -18.91 9.48
C ILE A 19 -1.60 -18.58 10.83
N ASP A 20 -2.11 -19.15 11.93
CA ASP A 20 -1.53 -18.95 13.27
C ASP A 20 -0.06 -19.38 13.35
N ARG A 21 0.26 -20.52 12.73
CA ARG A 21 1.64 -21.02 12.67
C ARG A 21 2.56 -20.08 11.89
N ILE A 22 2.10 -19.54 10.75
CA ILE A 22 2.85 -18.56 9.96
C ILE A 22 3.07 -17.26 10.75
N VAL A 23 2.02 -16.74 11.40
CA VAL A 23 2.12 -15.52 12.22
C VAL A 23 3.12 -15.71 13.36
N ASN A 24 3.04 -16.83 14.07
CA ASN A 24 3.95 -17.14 15.17
C ASN A 24 5.39 -17.35 14.69
N PHE A 25 5.59 -17.97 13.53
CA PHE A 25 6.91 -18.08 12.92
C PHE A 25 7.50 -16.71 12.59
N ASN A 26 6.71 -15.82 11.99
CA ASN A 26 7.15 -14.46 11.68
C ASN A 26 7.46 -13.62 12.93
N LYS A 27 6.68 -13.78 14.00
CA LYS A 27 6.96 -13.14 15.31
C LYS A 27 8.31 -13.59 15.86
N LYS A 28 8.56 -14.90 15.95
CA LYS A 28 9.85 -15.45 16.41
C LYS A 28 11.03 -14.94 15.59
N LYS A 29 10.87 -14.84 14.27
CA LYS A 29 11.88 -14.28 13.37
C LYS A 29 12.12 -12.79 13.63
N SER A 30 11.07 -12.02 13.84
CA SER A 30 11.16 -10.60 14.18
C SER A 30 11.89 -10.38 15.50
N ASP A 31 11.50 -11.10 16.55
CA ASP A 31 12.08 -10.98 17.90
C ASP A 31 13.58 -11.27 17.88
N ALA A 32 14.00 -12.24 17.08
CA ALA A 32 15.40 -12.58 16.95
C ALA A 32 16.23 -11.58 16.16
N ASN A 33 15.68 -11.05 15.07
CA ASN A 33 16.33 -9.96 14.34
C ASN A 33 16.49 -8.74 15.24
N PHE A 34 15.48 -8.47 16.07
CA PHE A 34 15.53 -7.39 17.05
C PHE A 34 16.63 -7.63 18.09
N ALA A 35 16.72 -8.82 18.68
CA ALA A 35 17.79 -9.16 19.62
C ALA A 35 19.20 -9.01 19.01
N VAL A 36 19.41 -9.44 17.76
CA VAL A 36 20.69 -9.23 17.06
C VAL A 36 20.98 -7.74 16.85
N SER A 37 19.95 -6.94 16.55
CA SER A 37 20.10 -5.49 16.42
C SER A 37 20.49 -4.83 17.74
N GLU A 38 19.90 -5.24 18.87
CA GLU A 38 20.26 -4.75 20.20
C GLU A 38 21.72 -5.06 20.54
N PHE A 39 22.15 -6.30 20.30
CA PHE A 39 23.55 -6.67 20.52
C PHE A 39 24.52 -5.89 19.61
N GLN A 40 24.12 -5.56 18.38
CA GLN A 40 24.92 -4.74 17.48
C GLN A 40 25.09 -3.31 18.00
N VAL A 41 24.03 -2.73 18.57
CA VAL A 41 24.08 -1.41 19.23
C VAL A 41 24.99 -1.48 20.45
N GLU A 42 24.83 -2.50 21.30
CA GLU A 42 25.67 -2.69 22.48
C GLU A 42 27.16 -2.84 22.13
N LEU A 43 27.48 -3.60 21.06
CA LEU A 43 28.87 -3.72 20.58
C LEU A 43 29.45 -2.40 20.10
N THR A 44 28.64 -1.58 19.43
CA THR A 44 29.09 -0.26 18.95
C THR A 44 29.45 0.62 20.14
N GLU A 45 28.58 0.63 21.16
CA GLU A 45 28.80 1.38 22.40
C GLU A 45 30.05 0.89 23.16
N ILE A 46 30.21 -0.42 23.34
CA ILE A 46 31.40 -0.99 24.00
C ILE A 46 32.68 -0.63 23.23
N ASN A 47 32.67 -0.70 21.90
CA ASN A 47 33.83 -0.32 21.08
C ASN A 47 34.18 1.17 21.25
N ASN A 48 33.18 2.05 21.32
CA ASN A 48 33.39 3.48 21.56
C ASN A 48 34.00 3.73 22.94
N GLN A 49 33.49 3.07 23.98
CA GLN A 49 34.03 3.18 25.35
C GLN A 49 35.48 2.68 25.43
N ILE A 50 35.80 1.56 24.77
CA ILE A 50 37.17 1.04 24.68
C ILE A 50 38.07 2.05 23.96
N ALA A 51 37.63 2.62 22.84
CA ALA A 51 38.41 3.60 22.08
C ALA A 51 38.69 4.86 22.91
N GLN A 52 37.70 5.37 23.63
CA GLN A 52 37.84 6.52 24.51
C GLN A 52 38.81 6.25 25.67
N LYS A 53 38.65 5.12 26.37
CA LYS A 53 39.55 4.74 27.47
C LYS A 53 40.98 4.48 26.99
N LYS A 54 41.17 3.94 25.78
CA LYS A 54 42.51 3.78 25.19
C LYS A 54 43.17 5.13 24.88
N ALA A 55 42.41 6.12 24.43
CA ALA A 55 42.91 7.47 24.23
C ALA A 55 43.30 8.11 25.57
N GLU A 56 42.43 8.03 26.58
CA GLU A 56 42.68 8.56 27.92
C GLU A 56 43.88 7.88 28.61
N TYR A 57 44.02 6.57 28.45
CA TYR A 57 45.19 5.83 28.97
C TYR A 57 46.50 6.29 28.32
N LYS A 58 46.50 6.61 27.02
CA LYS A 58 47.69 7.11 26.33
C LYS A 58 48.18 8.43 26.94
N ASP A 59 47.26 9.24 27.44
CA ASP A 59 47.55 10.56 28.02
C ASP A 59 47.86 10.49 29.52
N THR A 60 47.25 9.56 30.26
CA THR A 60 47.34 9.49 31.73
C THR A 60 48.22 8.35 32.26
N LEU A 61 48.44 7.29 31.47
CA LEU A 61 49.07 6.04 31.86
C LEU A 61 48.47 5.37 33.10
N ASP A 62 47.20 5.66 33.42
CA ASP A 62 46.51 5.11 34.57
C ASP A 62 46.23 3.60 34.41
N SER A 63 46.80 2.79 35.30
CA SER A 63 46.58 1.35 35.37
C SER A 63 45.13 0.93 35.59
N GLN A 64 44.29 1.81 36.17
CA GLN A 64 42.87 1.52 36.35
C GLN A 64 42.14 1.53 34.99
N LEU A 65 42.51 2.41 34.06
CA LEU A 65 41.95 2.43 32.70
C LEU A 65 42.26 1.13 31.93
N LEU A 66 43.43 0.53 32.14
CA LEU A 66 43.75 -0.77 31.55
C LEU A 66 42.85 -1.89 32.08
N ARG A 67 42.53 -1.88 33.37
CA ARG A 67 41.60 -2.85 33.98
C ARG A 67 40.19 -2.67 33.43
N ASP A 68 39.75 -1.42 33.30
CA ASP A 68 38.46 -1.10 32.71
C ASP A 68 38.38 -1.54 31.24
N ILE A 69 39.43 -1.31 30.45
CA ILE A 69 39.51 -1.81 29.06
C ILE A 69 39.40 -3.33 29.01
N ALA A 70 40.12 -4.05 29.88
CA ALA A 70 40.06 -5.51 29.93
C ALA A 70 38.63 -6.02 30.23
N THR A 71 37.95 -5.40 31.20
CA THR A 71 36.55 -5.76 31.49
C THR A 71 35.59 -5.48 30.34
N LEU A 72 35.80 -4.39 29.59
CA LEU A 72 35.02 -4.07 28.39
C LEU A 72 35.32 -5.04 27.24
N ASP A 73 36.56 -5.47 27.06
CA ASP A 73 36.94 -6.47 26.06
C ASP A 73 36.32 -7.85 26.38
N ASP A 74 36.27 -8.25 27.65
CA ASP A 74 35.54 -9.46 28.09
C ASP A 74 34.04 -9.35 27.79
N LYS A 75 33.45 -8.19 28.10
CA LYS A 75 32.04 -7.92 27.80
C LYS A 75 31.77 -7.98 26.29
N LYS A 76 32.63 -7.36 25.48
CA LYS A 76 32.58 -7.41 24.01
C LYS A 76 32.60 -8.85 23.49
N ALA A 77 33.53 -9.67 23.98
CA ALA A 77 33.62 -11.06 23.59
C ALA A 77 32.35 -11.86 23.97
N SER A 78 31.76 -11.57 25.13
CA SER A 78 30.50 -12.17 25.55
C SER A 78 29.34 -11.81 24.60
N VAL A 79 29.17 -10.52 24.27
CA VAL A 79 28.11 -10.06 23.35
C VAL A 79 28.29 -10.66 21.95
N GLN A 80 29.53 -10.74 21.45
CA GLN A 80 29.83 -11.40 20.17
C GLN A 80 29.42 -12.87 20.17
N ARG A 81 29.70 -13.61 21.25
CA ARG A 81 29.27 -15.01 21.38
C ARG A 81 27.75 -15.15 21.40
N LEU A 82 27.04 -14.28 22.12
CA LEU A 82 25.58 -14.30 22.16
C LEU A 82 24.97 -14.02 20.78
N MET A 83 25.54 -13.08 20.02
CA MET A 83 25.14 -12.85 18.63
C MET A 83 25.38 -14.06 17.73
N GLU A 84 26.52 -14.73 17.87
CA GLU A 84 26.85 -15.94 17.12
C GLU A 84 25.84 -17.06 17.41
N ILE A 85 25.54 -17.30 18.69
CA ILE A 85 24.53 -18.28 19.13
C ILE A 85 23.16 -17.95 18.54
N GLN A 86 22.75 -16.69 18.59
CA GLN A 86 21.49 -16.25 18.03
C GLN A 86 21.45 -16.45 16.50
N ARG A 87 22.53 -16.12 15.78
CA ARG A 87 22.62 -16.35 14.34
C ARG A 87 22.60 -17.83 13.98
N GLN A 88 23.28 -18.68 14.75
CA GLN A 88 23.30 -20.13 14.53
C GLN A 88 21.94 -20.78 14.85
N ALA A 89 21.26 -20.36 15.93
CA ALA A 89 19.92 -20.81 16.26
C ALA A 89 18.91 -20.51 15.14
N PHE A 90 19.11 -19.40 14.42
CA PHE A 90 18.33 -19.08 13.22
C PHE A 90 18.80 -19.85 11.98
N GLY A 91 20.12 -19.91 11.75
CA GLY A 91 20.74 -20.56 10.59
C GLY A 91 20.51 -22.08 10.51
N ASN A 92 20.41 -22.77 11.64
CA ASN A 92 20.29 -24.24 11.72
C ASN A 92 18.85 -24.78 11.48
N GLY A 93 17.99 -24.07 10.76
CA GLY A 93 16.72 -24.61 10.26
C GLY A 93 15.45 -23.81 10.54
N ASN A 94 15.54 -22.67 11.24
CA ASN A 94 14.39 -21.79 11.50
C ASN A 94 14.31 -20.57 10.58
N THR A 95 15.15 -20.47 9.54
CA THR A 95 15.09 -19.35 8.58
C THR A 95 13.93 -19.45 7.61
N LYS A 96 13.41 -20.66 7.38
CA LYS A 96 12.37 -20.93 6.39
C LYS A 96 11.26 -21.79 6.98
N TYR A 97 10.03 -21.27 6.91
CA TYR A 97 8.84 -22.07 7.19
C TYR A 97 8.59 -22.98 6.00
N GLU A 98 8.70 -24.30 6.20
CA GLU A 98 8.34 -25.28 5.17
C GLU A 98 6.84 -25.61 5.27
N MET A 99 6.10 -25.29 4.19
CA MET A 99 4.69 -25.62 4.12
C MET A 99 4.49 -27.09 3.75
N THR A 100 3.79 -27.81 4.62
CA THR A 100 3.33 -29.17 4.33
C THR A 100 2.12 -29.18 3.40
N ASP A 101 1.80 -30.33 2.81
CA ASP A 101 0.56 -30.48 2.03
C ASP A 101 -0.69 -30.26 2.86
N SER A 102 -0.64 -30.60 4.16
CA SER A 102 -1.73 -30.31 5.09
C SER A 102 -1.95 -28.81 5.28
N ASP A 103 -0.87 -28.03 5.31
CA ASP A 103 -0.94 -26.56 5.41
C ASP A 103 -1.53 -25.95 4.14
N ARG A 104 -1.13 -26.46 2.97
CA ARG A 104 -1.70 -26.02 1.69
C ARG A 104 -3.20 -26.30 1.62
N LYS A 105 -3.64 -27.45 2.12
CA LYS A 105 -5.06 -27.82 2.17
C LYS A 105 -5.85 -26.92 3.13
N ASP A 106 -5.33 -26.66 4.32
CA ASP A 106 -5.95 -25.78 5.33
C ASP A 106 -6.15 -24.36 4.78
N LEU A 107 -5.12 -23.78 4.16
CA LEU A 107 -5.22 -22.46 3.53
C LEU A 107 -6.21 -22.48 2.35
N THR A 108 -6.18 -23.54 1.54
CA THR A 108 -7.08 -23.66 0.39
C THR A 108 -8.55 -23.65 0.83
N SER A 109 -8.89 -24.41 1.89
CA SER A 109 -10.25 -24.41 2.45
C SER A 109 -10.61 -23.08 3.11
N THR A 110 -9.68 -22.49 3.87
CA THR A 110 -9.90 -21.22 4.57
C THR A 110 -10.19 -20.08 3.59
N PHE A 111 -9.48 -20.03 2.46
CA PHE A 111 -9.67 -18.98 1.45
C PHE A 111 -10.72 -19.31 0.38
N ALA A 112 -11.23 -20.53 0.30
CA ALA A 112 -12.25 -20.93 -0.68
C ALA A 112 -13.51 -20.03 -0.67
N PRO A 113 -14.16 -19.72 0.47
CA PRO A 113 -15.36 -18.89 0.48
C PRO A 113 -15.09 -17.46 0.01
N TYR A 114 -13.93 -16.90 0.38
CA TYR A 114 -13.55 -15.54 -0.01
C TYR A 114 -13.24 -15.43 -1.50
N ARG A 115 -12.54 -16.43 -2.08
CA ARG A 115 -12.29 -16.48 -3.53
C ARG A 115 -13.59 -16.59 -4.32
N LYS A 116 -14.56 -17.36 -3.82
CA LYS A 116 -15.89 -17.45 -4.43
C LYS A 116 -16.61 -16.10 -4.38
N GLN A 117 -16.60 -15.44 -3.22
CA GLN A 117 -17.21 -14.12 -3.06
C GLN A 117 -16.55 -13.06 -3.94
N GLU A 118 -15.23 -13.04 -4.04
CA GLU A 118 -14.47 -12.14 -4.92
C GLU A 118 -14.89 -12.31 -6.37
N HIS A 119 -14.99 -13.56 -6.83
CA HIS A 119 -15.41 -13.86 -8.20
C HIS A 119 -16.83 -13.37 -8.48
N GLU A 120 -17.78 -13.68 -7.59
CA GLU A 120 -19.18 -13.24 -7.72
C GLU A 120 -19.31 -11.70 -7.70
N LEU A 121 -18.54 -11.02 -6.87
CA LEU A 121 -18.54 -9.55 -6.81
C LEU A 121 -17.90 -8.93 -8.06
N THR A 122 -16.83 -9.52 -8.56
CA THR A 122 -16.16 -9.09 -9.79
C THR A 122 -17.09 -9.23 -11.00
N GLU A 123 -17.80 -10.35 -11.12
CA GLU A 123 -18.79 -10.53 -12.19
C GLU A 123 -19.92 -9.49 -12.12
N LYS A 124 -20.43 -9.20 -10.92
CA LYS A 124 -21.45 -8.17 -10.72
C LYS A 124 -20.93 -6.78 -11.09
N LEU A 125 -19.69 -6.47 -10.72
CA LEU A 125 -19.05 -5.19 -11.05
C LEU A 125 -18.89 -5.04 -12.57
N ASN A 126 -18.41 -6.08 -13.26
CA ASN A 126 -18.23 -6.07 -14.71
C ASN A 126 -19.57 -5.86 -15.44
N LYS A 127 -20.65 -6.49 -14.97
CA LYS A 127 -22.00 -6.24 -15.53
C LYS A 127 -22.45 -4.78 -15.35
N GLN A 128 -22.20 -4.20 -14.17
CA GLN A 128 -22.53 -2.80 -13.91
C GLN A 128 -21.70 -1.84 -14.77
N ILE A 129 -20.42 -2.13 -15.01
CA ILE A 129 -19.57 -1.35 -15.90
C ILE A 129 -20.14 -1.40 -17.32
N ALA A 130 -20.46 -2.59 -17.84
CA ALA A 130 -21.01 -2.73 -19.19
C ALA A 130 -22.36 -2.00 -19.38
N GLU A 131 -23.23 -2.01 -18.37
CA GLU A 131 -24.49 -1.24 -18.38
C GLU A 131 -24.24 0.28 -18.40
N LEU A 132 -23.25 0.76 -17.65
CA LEU A 132 -22.86 2.17 -17.63
C LEU A 132 -22.24 2.60 -18.96
N GLU A 133 -21.38 1.77 -19.55
CA GLU A 133 -20.78 2.02 -20.87
C GLU A 133 -21.87 2.19 -21.94
N LYS A 134 -22.86 1.28 -21.98
CA LYS A 134 -23.99 1.38 -22.90
C LYS A 134 -24.81 2.67 -22.69
N THR A 135 -25.01 3.05 -21.43
CA THR A 135 -25.74 4.28 -21.10
C THR A 135 -24.96 5.52 -21.53
N LEU A 136 -23.62 5.49 -21.40
CA LEU A 136 -22.74 6.57 -21.79
C LEU A 136 -22.67 6.72 -23.32
N GLU A 137 -22.63 5.60 -24.05
CA GLU A 137 -22.70 5.59 -25.51
C GLU A 137 -24.02 6.21 -26.01
N ALA A 138 -25.16 5.79 -25.45
CA ALA A 138 -26.46 6.37 -25.80
C ALA A 138 -26.54 7.88 -25.49
N LEU A 139 -25.97 8.34 -24.36
CA LEU A 139 -25.88 9.76 -24.03
C LEU A 139 -24.96 10.52 -25.00
N HIS A 140 -23.87 9.90 -25.45
CA HIS A 140 -23.00 10.48 -26.45
C HIS A 140 -23.75 10.65 -27.78
N ASP A 141 -24.51 9.65 -28.22
CA ASP A 141 -25.29 9.73 -29.46
C ASP A 141 -26.32 10.86 -29.41
N VAL A 142 -27.11 10.93 -28.34
CA VAL A 142 -28.11 12.00 -28.14
C VAL A 142 -27.43 13.39 -28.10
N ARG A 143 -26.27 13.51 -27.47
CA ARG A 143 -25.50 14.76 -27.45
C ARG A 143 -25.01 15.12 -28.86
N SER A 144 -24.51 14.15 -29.62
CA SER A 144 -24.04 14.35 -30.98
C SER A 144 -25.18 14.79 -31.90
N GLU A 145 -26.35 14.17 -31.79
CA GLU A 145 -27.57 14.54 -32.51
C GLU A 145 -27.98 15.97 -32.16
N TYR A 146 -28.10 16.31 -30.87
CA TYR A 146 -28.39 17.68 -30.44
C TYR A 146 -27.40 18.70 -30.99
N TRP A 147 -26.10 18.38 -30.93
CA TRP A 147 -25.05 19.26 -31.42
C TRP A 147 -25.14 19.49 -32.92
N ASN A 148 -25.25 18.42 -33.70
CA ASN A 148 -25.20 18.46 -35.16
C ASN A 148 -26.49 18.99 -35.78
N ASP A 149 -27.65 18.59 -35.25
CA ASP A 149 -28.94 18.86 -35.89
C ASP A 149 -29.57 20.16 -35.40
N PHE A 150 -29.26 20.58 -34.16
CA PHE A 150 -29.88 21.76 -33.55
C PHE A 150 -28.86 22.85 -33.24
N TYR A 151 -27.85 22.55 -32.42
CA TYR A 151 -26.97 23.59 -31.89
C TYR A 151 -26.09 24.23 -32.98
N ALA A 152 -25.33 23.44 -33.72
CA ALA A 152 -24.39 23.94 -34.73
C ALA A 152 -25.10 24.71 -35.87
N PRO A 153 -26.23 24.23 -36.43
CA PRO A 153 -26.97 24.97 -37.46
C PRO A 153 -27.55 26.29 -36.94
N ILE A 154 -28.19 26.29 -35.77
CA ILE A 154 -28.77 27.51 -35.17
C ILE A 154 -27.65 28.50 -34.82
N TYR A 155 -26.55 28.03 -34.24
CA TYR A 155 -25.38 28.85 -33.93
C TYR A 155 -24.80 29.48 -35.20
N GLY A 156 -24.66 28.71 -36.28
CA GLY A 156 -24.17 29.21 -37.56
C GLY A 156 -25.07 30.30 -38.16
N LEU A 157 -26.39 30.09 -38.15
CA LEU A 157 -27.36 31.07 -38.62
C LEU A 157 -27.37 32.33 -37.75
N ALA A 158 -27.34 32.17 -36.43
CA ALA A 158 -27.30 33.29 -35.50
C ALA A 158 -26.02 34.10 -35.69
N LEU A 159 -24.85 33.47 -35.80
CA LEU A 159 -23.58 34.14 -36.05
C LEU A 159 -23.61 34.91 -37.38
N GLN A 160 -24.20 34.35 -38.43
CA GLN A 160 -24.36 35.03 -39.73
C GLN A 160 -25.27 36.27 -39.63
N VAL A 161 -26.34 36.20 -38.85
CA VAL A 161 -27.36 37.27 -38.75
C VAL A 161 -26.96 38.36 -37.76
N THR A 162 -26.34 38.00 -36.63
CA THR A 162 -26.06 38.95 -35.54
C THR A 162 -24.59 39.32 -35.42
N GLY A 163 -23.67 38.55 -36.03
CA GLY A 163 -22.22 38.70 -35.84
C GLY A 163 -21.73 38.21 -34.47
N ASP A 164 -22.62 37.71 -33.61
CA ASP A 164 -22.32 37.29 -32.24
C ASP A 164 -22.35 35.76 -32.07
N GLN A 165 -21.50 35.25 -31.19
CA GLN A 165 -21.49 33.84 -30.82
C GLN A 165 -22.73 33.51 -29.96
N PHE A 166 -23.69 32.78 -30.54
CA PHE A 166 -24.97 32.42 -29.92
C PHE A 166 -24.85 31.67 -28.57
N ALA A 167 -23.71 31.02 -28.33
CA ALA A 167 -23.44 30.19 -27.15
C ALA A 167 -23.43 30.94 -25.80
N VAL A 168 -22.97 32.19 -25.78
CA VAL A 168 -22.64 32.88 -24.50
C VAL A 168 -23.91 33.31 -23.76
N HIS A 169 -25.01 33.56 -24.48
CA HIS A 169 -26.25 34.06 -23.88
C HIS A 169 -27.23 32.94 -23.48
N PHE A 170 -27.21 31.77 -24.13
CA PHE A 170 -28.10 30.66 -23.78
C PHE A 170 -27.66 29.91 -22.50
N LEU A 171 -26.35 29.85 -22.22
CA LEU A 171 -25.81 29.23 -21.00
C LEU A 171 -26.04 30.08 -19.75
N ARG A 172 -26.15 31.42 -19.87
CA ARG A 172 -26.50 32.29 -18.74
C ARG A 172 -27.91 32.02 -18.18
N ALA A 173 -28.83 31.52 -19.00
CA ALA A 173 -30.21 31.24 -18.61
C ALA A 173 -30.44 29.80 -18.10
N ASN A 174 -29.48 28.89 -18.31
CA ASN A 174 -29.59 27.47 -17.90
C ASN A 174 -28.54 27.13 -16.83
N GLN A 175 -28.68 27.77 -15.67
CA GLN A 175 -27.89 27.56 -14.45
C GLN A 175 -27.64 26.06 -14.11
N PRO A 176 -28.63 25.15 -14.22
CA PRO A 176 -28.43 23.73 -13.91
C PRO A 176 -27.44 23.01 -14.85
N LEU A 177 -27.41 23.40 -16.13
CA LEU A 177 -26.47 22.86 -17.12
C LEU A 177 -25.06 23.40 -16.92
N GLY A 178 -24.93 24.67 -16.50
CA GLY A 178 -23.67 25.25 -16.07
C GLY A 178 -23.07 24.51 -14.87
N GLU A 179 -23.89 24.23 -13.85
CA GLU A 179 -23.47 23.46 -12.68
C GLU A 179 -23.11 22.00 -13.02
N ALA A 180 -23.87 21.34 -13.89
CA ALA A 180 -23.57 19.98 -14.35
C ALA A 180 -22.25 19.92 -15.13
N SER A 181 -22.00 20.90 -16.01
CA SER A 181 -20.73 21.04 -16.73
C SER A 181 -19.55 21.25 -15.77
N GLN A 182 -19.72 22.10 -14.76
CA GLN A 182 -18.68 22.34 -13.75
C GLN A 182 -18.41 21.08 -12.91
N LYS A 183 -19.44 20.31 -12.55
CA LYS A 183 -19.31 19.03 -11.84
C LYS A 183 -18.64 17.96 -12.72
N LEU A 184 -18.94 17.90 -14.02
CA LEU A 184 -18.28 17.00 -14.97
C LEU A 184 -16.80 17.34 -15.16
N LEU A 185 -16.46 18.63 -15.29
CA LEU A 185 -15.07 19.11 -15.30
C LEU A 185 -14.36 18.74 -14.00
N THR A 186 -15.03 18.93 -12.87
CA THR A 186 -14.48 18.56 -11.56
C THR A 186 -14.22 17.07 -11.51
N LEU A 187 -15.13 16.21 -11.97
CA LEU A 187 -14.97 14.75 -12.04
C LEU A 187 -13.86 14.30 -13.01
N ALA A 188 -13.76 14.91 -14.19
CA ALA A 188 -12.72 14.61 -15.17
C ALA A 188 -11.31 14.98 -14.68
N HIS A 189 -11.20 16.00 -13.82
CA HIS A 189 -9.94 16.41 -13.18
C HIS A 189 -9.81 15.90 -11.74
N HIS A 190 -10.84 15.24 -11.21
CA HIS A 190 -10.80 14.58 -9.92
C HIS A 190 -9.92 13.34 -10.13
N LYS A 191 -8.70 13.36 -9.61
CA LYS A 191 -7.69 12.29 -9.69
C LYS A 191 -8.10 10.97 -8.97
N ALA A 192 -9.40 10.66 -8.92
CA ALA A 192 -9.96 9.47 -8.30
C ALA A 192 -9.90 8.23 -9.21
N PHE A 193 -9.70 8.39 -10.50
CA PHE A 193 -9.35 7.29 -11.41
C PHE A 193 -7.86 7.41 -11.78
N PRO A 194 -7.12 6.29 -11.92
CA PRO A 194 -5.79 6.33 -12.51
C PRO A 194 -5.94 6.98 -13.89
N GLN A 195 -5.19 8.05 -14.15
CA GLN A 195 -5.00 8.50 -15.52
C GLN A 195 -4.43 7.31 -16.27
N SER A 196 -5.17 6.79 -17.25
CA SER A 196 -4.63 5.82 -18.18
C SER A 196 -3.34 6.43 -18.72
N TYR A 197 -2.21 5.84 -18.35
CA TYR A 197 -0.96 6.06 -19.04
C TYR A 197 -1.21 5.68 -20.49
N MET A 198 -1.41 6.69 -21.33
CA MET A 198 -1.16 6.63 -22.76
C MET A 198 0.17 7.36 -22.92
N ASP A 199 1.15 6.64 -23.48
CA ASP A 199 2.45 7.16 -23.89
C ASP A 199 2.31 8.39 -24.81
#